data_AF-W1YKM0-F1
#
_entry.id   AF-W1YKM0-F1
#
_cell.length_a   1.000
_cell.length_b   1.000
_cell.length_c   1.000
_cell.angle_alpha   90.00
_cell.angle_beta   90.00
_cell.angle_gamma   90.00
#
_symmetry.space_group_name_H-M   'P 1'
#
loop_
_entity.id
_entity.type
_entity.pdbx_description
1 polymer ?
#
loop_
_entity_poly.entity_id
_entity_poly.type
_entity_poly.pdbx_seq_one_letter_code
_entity_poly.pdbx_strand_id
1 'polypeptide(L)'
;RTLTRGRCGADLEEAADLVEDYEAIEVVVGLPIQLSGGSTASTRDARGWARQLAARVGPVPVRLVDGRLSTVSADQALHGAGRHAKDF
;
A
#
# COMPACT_ATOMS: atom_id res chain seq x y z
N ARG A 1 -7.85 11.68 -0.73
CA ARG A 1 -8.31 11.54 -2.13
C ARG A 1 -7.93 10.15 -2.63
N THR A 2 -8.78 9.48 -3.41
CA THR A 2 -8.45 8.18 -4.02
C THR A 2 -8.05 8.41 -5.48
N LEU A 3 -6.89 7.89 -5.89
CA LEU A 3 -6.38 7.97 -7.26
C LEU A 3 -6.81 6.72 -8.03
N THR A 4 -7.27 6.91 -9.27
CA THR A 4 -7.56 5.77 -10.16
C THR A 4 -6.35 5.51 -11.04
N ARG A 5 -6.00 4.24 -11.27
CA ARG A 5 -4.92 3.88 -12.19
C ARG A 5 -5.25 4.37 -13.61
N GLY A 6 -4.56 5.41 -14.05
CA GLY A 6 -4.69 5.98 -15.38
C GLY A 6 -3.80 5.28 -16.41
N ARG A 7 -4.08 5.49 -17.69
CA ARG A 7 -3.13 5.13 -18.75
C ARG A 7 -1.93 6.07 -18.69
N CYS A 8 -0.78 5.60 -19.19
CA CYS A 8 0.44 6.39 -19.34
C CYS A 8 1.00 7.02 -18.05
N GLY A 9 0.58 6.57 -16.86
CA GLY A 9 1.10 7.07 -15.58
C GLY A 9 0.43 8.35 -15.09
N ALA A 10 -0.77 8.69 -15.57
CA ALA A 10 -1.52 9.84 -15.06
C ALA A 10 -1.75 9.80 -13.54
N ASP A 11 -1.83 8.61 -12.95
CA ASP A 11 -1.89 8.41 -11.50
C ASP A 11 -0.62 8.83 -10.76
N LEU A 12 0.54 8.75 -11.42
CA LEU A 12 1.82 9.19 -10.87
C LEU A 12 1.98 10.71 -10.92
N GLU A 13 1.44 11.35 -11.96
CA GLU A 13 1.40 12.82 -12.07
C GLU A 13 0.48 13.38 -11.00
N GLU A 14 -0.75 12.87 -10.90
CA GLU A 14 -1.70 13.30 -9.86
C GLU A 14 -1.16 13.06 -8.44
N ALA A 15 -0.42 11.97 -8.22
CA ALA A 15 0.25 11.74 -6.94
C ALA A 15 1.39 12.73 -6.67
N ALA A 16 2.12 13.15 -7.69
CA ALA A 16 3.20 14.14 -7.55
C ALA A 16 2.63 15.53 -7.23
N ASP A 17 1.55 15.93 -7.90
CA ASP A 17 0.83 17.17 -7.62
C ASP A 17 0.38 17.21 -6.16
N LEU A 18 -0.18 16.10 -5.64
CA LEU A 18 -0.56 16.02 -4.23
C LEU A 18 0.62 16.15 -3.28
N VAL A 19 1.80 15.63 -3.64
CA VAL A 19 3.00 15.77 -2.80
C VAL A 19 3.45 17.23 -2.73
N GLU A 20 3.39 17.96 -3.84
CA GLU A 20 3.70 19.38 -3.89
C GLU A 20 2.65 20.21 -3.16
N ASP A 21 1.36 20.01 -3.47
CA ASP A 21 0.23 20.75 -2.90
C ASP A 21 0.17 20.67 -1.37
N TYR A 22 0.53 19.50 -0.82
CA TYR A 22 0.51 19.27 0.63
C TYR A 22 1.88 19.42 1.29
N GLU A 23 2.92 19.83 0.55
CA GLU A 23 4.30 19.91 1.03
C GLU A 23 4.72 18.63 1.78
N ALA A 24 4.40 17.47 1.20
CA ALA A 24 4.54 16.20 1.90
C ALA A 24 6.01 15.92 2.25
N ILE A 25 6.27 15.61 3.53
CA ILE A 25 7.62 15.32 4.01
C ILE A 25 8.11 13.92 3.65
N GLU A 26 7.19 12.98 3.42
CA GLU A 26 7.45 11.63 2.93
C GLU A 26 6.21 10.99 2.31
N VAL A 27 6.41 10.01 1.43
CA VAL A 27 5.33 9.18 0.88
C VAL A 27 5.51 7.74 1.35
N VAL A 28 4.45 7.17 1.92
CA VAL A 28 4.41 5.77 2.34
C VAL A 28 3.58 4.95 1.36
N VAL A 29 4.19 3.93 0.77
CA VAL A 29 3.54 2.98 -0.14
C VAL A 29 3.44 1.62 0.53
N GLY A 30 2.22 1.09 0.64
CA GLY A 30 2.00 -0.26 1.15
C GLY A 30 2.65 -1.31 0.25
N LEU A 31 3.39 -2.24 0.84
CA LEU A 31 4.02 -3.37 0.17
C LEU A 31 3.25 -4.65 0.54
N PRO A 32 2.32 -5.12 -0.31
CA PRO A 32 1.64 -6.37 -0.07
C PRO A 32 2.65 -7.50 -0.24
N ILE A 33 2.93 -8.23 0.83
CA ILE A 33 3.75 -9.45 0.80
C ILE A 33 2.93 -10.60 1.37
N GLN A 34 3.13 -11.80 0.82
CA GLN A 34 2.47 -12.99 1.36
C GLN A 34 2.99 -13.29 2.77
N LEU A 35 2.18 -13.98 3.57
CA LEU A 35 2.60 -14.46 4.90
C LEU A 35 3.83 -15.37 4.81
N SER A 36 3.98 -16.11 3.71
CA SER A 36 5.17 -16.92 3.39
C SER A 36 6.40 -16.10 2.97
N GLY A 37 6.31 -14.77 2.90
CA GLY A 37 7.38 -13.86 2.47
C GLY A 37 7.54 -13.73 0.95
N GLY A 38 6.71 -14.42 0.16
CA GLY A 38 6.78 -14.43 -1.30
C GLY A 38 6.37 -13.10 -1.95
N SER A 39 7.03 -12.78 -3.08
CA SER A 39 6.69 -11.65 -3.96
C SER A 39 5.59 -12.03 -4.95
N THR A 40 4.52 -11.25 -5.00
CA THR A 40 3.37 -11.43 -5.90
C THR A 40 3.38 -10.42 -7.05
N ALA A 41 2.43 -10.54 -7.97
CA ALA A 41 2.19 -9.51 -8.99
C ALA A 41 1.96 -8.13 -8.35
N SER A 42 1.15 -8.07 -7.28
CA SER A 42 0.88 -6.83 -6.54
C SER A 42 2.11 -6.30 -5.80
N THR A 43 2.97 -7.18 -5.29
CA THR A 43 4.26 -6.78 -4.68
C THR A 43 5.16 -6.10 -5.72
N ARG A 44 5.23 -6.66 -6.94
CA ARG A 44 6.01 -6.07 -8.02
C ARG A 44 5.41 -4.76 -8.51
N ASP A 45 4.09 -4.69 -8.64
CA ASP A 45 3.38 -3.47 -9.02
C ASP A 45 3.62 -2.35 -8.01
N ALA A 46 3.43 -2.59 -6.71
CA ALA A 46 3.69 -1.61 -5.66
C ALA A 46 5.14 -1.09 -5.69
N ARG A 47 6.13 -1.99 -5.84
CA ARG A 47 7.54 -1.61 -5.98
C ARG A 47 7.81 -0.79 -7.24
N GLY A 48 7.21 -1.17 -8.36
CA GLY A 48 7.37 -0.47 -9.63
C GLY A 48 6.75 0.92 -9.59
N TRP A 49 5.57 1.06 -9.00
CA TRP A 49 4.90 2.34 -8.83
C TRP A 49 5.66 3.26 -7.88
N ALA A 50 6.07 2.77 -6.70
CA ALA A 50 6.85 3.55 -5.73
C ALA A 50 8.15 4.09 -6.33
N ARG A 51 8.86 3.28 -7.13
CA ARG A 51 10.08 3.74 -7.83
C ARG A 51 9.80 4.85 -8.83
N GLN A 52 8.71 4.73 -9.59
CA GLN A 52 8.34 5.75 -10.58
C GLN A 52 7.90 7.05 -9.92
N LEU A 53 7.21 6.98 -8.78
CA LEU A 53 6.84 8.16 -8.01
C LEU A 53 8.08 8.83 -7.42
N ALA A 54 8.99 8.06 -6.81
CA ALA A 54 10.22 8.57 -6.21
C ALA A 54 11.07 9.38 -7.21
N ALA A 55 11.10 8.97 -8.48
CA ALA A 55 11.79 9.69 -9.53
C ALA A 55 11.16 11.06 -9.88
N ARG A 56 9.87 11.25 -9.57
CA ARG A 56 9.12 12.49 -9.86
C ARG A 56 9.11 13.46 -8.69
N VAL A 57 8.99 12.93 -7.47
CA VAL A 57 8.79 13.75 -6.26
C VAL A 57 10.07 14.05 -5.50
N GLY A 58 11.23 13.63 -6.01
CA GLY A 58 12.53 13.97 -5.42
C GLY A 58 12.63 15.49 -5.20
N PRO A 59 12.93 15.96 -3.98
CA PRO A 59 13.67 15.27 -2.91
C PRO A 59 12.83 14.49 -1.88
N VAL A 60 11.50 14.45 -1.99
CA VAL A 60 10.63 13.78 -1.00
C VAL A 60 10.86 12.26 -1.01
N PRO A 61 11.21 11.64 0.13
CA PRO A 61 11.47 10.20 0.19
C PRO A 61 10.18 9.39 0.02
N VAL A 62 10.27 8.31 -0.76
CA VAL A 62 9.19 7.31 -0.91
C VAL A 62 9.62 6.01 -0.26
N ARG A 63 8.86 5.53 0.73
CA ARG A 63 9.16 4.33 1.51
C ARG A 63 8.12 3.24 1.29
N LEU A 64 8.59 2.00 1.15
CA LEU A 64 7.72 0.82 1.11
C LEU A 64 7.55 0.25 2.52
N VAL A 65 6.30 0.08 2.96
CA VAL A 65 5.96 -0.43 4.29
C VAL A 65 5.21 -1.74 4.18
N ASP A 66 5.65 -2.75 4.91
CA ASP A 66 5.02 -4.05 4.99
C ASP A 66 3.65 -3.97 5.69
N GLY A 67 2.60 -4.38 4.99
CA GLY A 67 1.22 -4.36 5.48
C GLY A 67 0.76 -5.63 6.21
N ARG A 68 1.66 -6.58 6.54
CA ARG A 68 1.29 -7.91 7.11
C ARG A 68 0.49 -7.85 8.42
N LEU A 69 0.46 -6.73 9.14
CA LEU A 69 -0.51 -6.49 10.20
C LEU A 69 -1.62 -5.58 9.68
N SER A 70 -2.67 -6.17 9.12
CA SER A 70 -3.96 -5.48 8.98
C SER A 70 -5.01 -6.21 9.82
N THR A 71 -5.98 -5.45 10.34
CA THR A 71 -7.10 -5.92 11.17
C THR A 71 -7.88 -7.10 10.58
N VAL A 72 -7.81 -7.31 9.26
CA VAL A 72 -8.42 -8.46 8.56
C VAL A 72 -7.75 -9.79 8.93
N SER A 73 -6.44 -9.82 9.20
CA SER A 73 -5.75 -11.02 9.68
C SER A 73 -6.01 -11.29 11.16
N ALA A 74 -6.25 -10.25 11.97
CA ALA A 74 -6.68 -10.40 13.36
C ALA A 74 -8.09 -11.01 13.43
N ASP A 75 -9.01 -10.60 12.55
CA ASP A 75 -10.37 -11.13 12.49
C ASP A 75 -10.40 -12.61 12.05
N GLN A 76 -9.60 -13.01 11.05
CA GLN A 76 -9.49 -14.43 10.66
C GLN A 76 -8.77 -15.30 11.69
N ALA A 77 -7.78 -14.75 12.42
CA ALA A 77 -7.16 -15.46 13.53
C ALA A 77 -8.14 -15.68 14.71
N LEU A 78 -9.07 -14.74 14.94
CA LEU A 78 -10.13 -14.87 15.94
C LEU A 78 -11.20 -15.89 15.52
N HIS A 79 -11.59 -15.93 14.24
CA HIS A 79 -12.53 -16.93 13.71
C HIS A 79 -11.92 -18.34 13.62
N GLY A 80 -10.62 -18.46 13.34
CA GLY A 80 -9.90 -19.73 13.35
C GLY A 80 -9.63 -20.32 14.75
N ALA A 81 -9.71 -19.50 15.80
CA ALA A 81 -9.39 -19.88 17.19
C ALA A 81 -10.58 -20.40 18.01
N GLY A 82 -11.71 -20.77 17.38
CA GLY A 82 -12.71 -21.65 17.97
C GLY A 82 -13.41 -21.12 19.23
N ARG A 83 -14.25 -20.09 19.09
CA ARG A 83 -15.32 -19.85 20.07
C ARG A 83 -16.67 -19.92 19.40
N HIS A 84 -17.37 -21.03 19.65
CA HIS A 84 -18.81 -21.14 19.54
C HIS A 84 -19.46 -19.97 20.29
N ALA A 85 -19.96 -18.97 19.55
CA ALA A 85 -20.98 -18.07 20.08
C ALA A 85 -22.29 -18.85 20.07
N LYS A 86 -22.83 -19.01 21.26
CA LYS A 86 -24.04 -19.78 21.56
C LYS A 86 -25.23 -18.91 21.24
N ASP A 87 -26.20 -19.48 20.54
CA ASP A 87 -27.49 -18.86 20.23
C ASP A 87 -28.17 -18.33 21.51
N PHE A 88 -28.70 -17.10 21.42
CA PHE A 88 -29.81 -16.59 22.22
C PHE A 88 -30.71 -15.76 21.32
#